data_AF-A0A8C0AL85-F1
#
_entry.id   AF-A0A8C0AL85-F1
#
_cell.length_a   1.000
_cell.length_b   1.000
_cell.length_c   1.000
_cell.angle_alpha   90.00
_cell.angle_beta   90.00
_cell.angle_gamma   90.00
#
_symmetry.space_group_name_H-M   'P 1'
#
loop_
_entity.id
_entity.type
_entity.pdbx_description
1 polymer ?
#
loop_
_entity_poly.entity_id
_entity_poly.type
_entity_poly.pdbx_seq_one_letter_code
_entity_poly.pdbx_strand_id
1 'polypeptide(L)'
;MEINIQQLVSLPLSHIQVIMTSSPEVTSINQEALVLTTKAMELFGIPFVQYVTSYSFRHGSGKEKEALTSSDLSDTAEESEAFQFIADILPKKILASKYLKMLKEKREEEEEEENDNNDESEVDEAEF
;
A
#
# COMPACT_ATOMS: atom_id res chain seq x y z
N MET A 1 -4.10 -31.15 31.03
CA MET A 1 -4.90 -29.91 31.03
C MET A 1 -4.78 -29.36 29.62
N GLU A 2 -5.77 -29.61 28.76
CA GLU A 2 -5.78 -29.05 27.41
C GLU A 2 -6.13 -27.57 27.52
N ILE A 3 -5.17 -26.70 27.20
CA ILE A 3 -5.40 -25.26 27.16
C ILE A 3 -6.23 -25.00 25.91
N ASN A 4 -7.45 -24.49 26.08
CA ASN A 4 -8.27 -24.08 24.96
C ASN A 4 -7.65 -22.83 24.31
N ILE A 5 -6.92 -23.06 23.22
CA ILE A 5 -6.14 -22.05 22.52
C ILE A 5 -7.05 -20.96 21.92
N GLN A 6 -8.33 -21.25 21.68
CA GLN A 6 -9.29 -20.25 21.20
C GLN A 6 -9.63 -19.21 22.26
N GLN A 7 -9.47 -19.51 23.56
CA GLN A 7 -9.67 -18.52 24.62
C GLN A 7 -8.43 -17.65 24.88
N LEU A 8 -7.28 -17.97 24.27
CA LEU A 8 -6.09 -17.15 24.41
C LEU A 8 -6.17 -15.89 23.55
N VAL A 9 -6.91 -15.89 22.44
CA VAL A 9 -6.97 -14.78 21.48
C VAL A 9 -8.29 -14.00 21.59
N SER A 10 -8.23 -12.69 21.39
CA SER A 10 -9.36 -11.75 21.33
C SER A 10 -9.84 -11.48 19.89
N LEU A 11 -8.97 -11.62 18.89
CA LEU A 11 -9.31 -11.45 17.49
C LEU A 11 -9.90 -12.74 16.88
N PRO A 12 -10.90 -12.64 15.98
CA PRO A 12 -11.47 -13.81 15.33
C PRO A 12 -10.46 -14.53 14.43
N LEU A 13 -10.12 -15.77 14.78
CA LEU A 13 -9.16 -16.59 14.02
C LEU A 13 -9.57 -16.77 12.55
N SER A 14 -10.87 -16.84 12.27
CA SER A 14 -11.40 -16.97 10.89
C SER A 14 -11.03 -15.76 10.02
N HIS A 15 -11.12 -14.54 10.55
CA HIS A 15 -10.73 -13.34 9.82
C HIS A 15 -9.22 -13.30 9.60
N ILE A 16 -8.43 -13.66 10.62
CA ILE A 16 -6.97 -13.71 10.46
C ILE A 16 -6.57 -14.76 9.42
N GLN A 17 -7.23 -15.91 9.41
CA GLN A 17 -6.99 -16.94 8.41
C GLN A 17 -7.28 -16.43 7.00
N VAL A 18 -8.41 -15.76 6.78
CA VAL A 18 -8.76 -15.14 5.47
C VAL A 18 -7.71 -14.12 5.06
N ILE A 19 -7.26 -13.26 5.98
CA ILE A 19 -6.22 -12.26 5.71
C ILE A 19 -4.91 -12.95 5.30
N MET A 20 -4.48 -13.98 6.03
CA MET A 20 -3.26 -14.73 5.71
C MET A 20 -3.36 -15.47 4.37
N THR A 21 -4.52 -16.05 4.03
CA THR A 21 -4.75 -16.74 2.75
C THR A 21 -5.06 -15.80 1.58
N SER A 22 -5.13 -14.48 1.82
CA SER A 22 -5.30 -13.50 0.74
C SER A 22 -4.04 -13.38 -0.13
N SER A 23 -2.88 -13.80 0.41
CA SER A 23 -1.64 -13.95 -0.37
C SER A 23 -1.70 -15.24 -1.19
N PRO A 24 -1.48 -15.19 -2.51
CA PRO A 24 -1.58 -16.38 -3.38
C PRO A 24 -0.55 -17.47 -3.05
N GLU A 25 0.51 -17.15 -2.31
CA GLU A 25 1.56 -18.07 -1.88
C GLU A 25 1.16 -18.91 -0.65
N VAL A 26 0.09 -18.53 0.06
CA VAL A 26 -0.34 -19.18 1.30
C VAL A 26 -1.47 -20.16 1.02
N THR A 27 -1.13 -21.44 0.79
CA THR A 27 -2.11 -22.49 0.45
C THR A 27 -2.77 -23.13 1.67
N SER A 28 -2.06 -23.23 2.79
CA SER A 28 -2.57 -23.83 4.03
C SER A 28 -1.80 -23.33 5.25
N ILE A 29 -2.49 -23.13 6.37
CA ILE A 29 -1.92 -22.55 7.59
C ILE A 29 -2.13 -23.52 8.76
N ASN A 30 -1.06 -23.81 9.52
CA ASN A 30 -1.14 -24.57 10.76
C ASN A 30 -1.89 -23.77 11.84
N GLN A 31 -2.70 -24.43 12.68
CA GLN A 31 -3.41 -23.79 13.80
C GLN A 31 -2.47 -23.03 14.75
N GLU A 32 -1.29 -23.58 15.05
CA GLU A 32 -0.33 -22.89 15.92
C GLU A 32 0.20 -21.60 15.28
N ALA A 33 0.48 -21.62 13.97
CA ALA A 33 0.90 -20.43 13.22
C ALA A 33 -0.22 -19.39 13.19
N LEU A 34 -1.46 -19.82 12.96
CA LEU A 34 -2.64 -18.95 12.96
C LEU A 34 -2.82 -18.24 14.31
N VAL A 35 -2.72 -18.98 15.41
CA VAL A 35 -2.83 -18.41 16.77
C VAL A 35 -1.67 -17.45 17.04
N LEU A 36 -0.43 -17.81 16.68
CA LEU A 36 0.74 -16.96 16.89
C LEU A 36 0.64 -15.66 16.10
N THR A 37 0.24 -15.71 14.83
CA THR A 37 -0.01 -14.53 14.00
C THR A 37 -1.13 -13.68 14.58
N THR A 38 -2.21 -14.31 15.06
CA THR A 38 -3.29 -13.59 15.74
C THR A 38 -2.78 -12.83 16.97
N LYS A 39 -1.91 -13.47 17.76
CA LYS A 39 -1.26 -12.81 18.91
C LYS A 39 -0.33 -11.68 18.52
N ALA A 40 0.45 -11.84 17.45
CA ALA A 40 1.26 -10.75 16.93
C ALA A 40 0.41 -9.57 16.48
N MET A 41 -0.74 -9.81 15.81
CA MET A 41 -1.65 -8.75 15.39
C MET A 41 -2.31 -8.03 16.58
N GLU A 42 -2.54 -8.70 17.69
CA GLU A 42 -3.04 -8.06 18.92
C GLU A 42 -1.98 -7.18 19.59
N LEU A 43 -0.76 -7.70 19.71
CA LEU A 43 0.32 -7.01 20.43
C LEU A 43 0.96 -5.89 19.62
N PHE A 44 1.02 -6.06 18.29
CA PHE A 44 1.63 -5.09 17.39
C PHE A 44 0.59 -4.38 16.53
N GLY A 45 -0.29 -5.13 15.85
CA GLY A 45 -1.22 -4.57 14.88
C GLY A 45 -2.19 -3.54 15.47
N ILE A 46 -2.87 -3.86 16.57
CA ILE A 46 -3.82 -2.93 17.20
C ILE A 46 -3.10 -1.66 17.72
N PRO A 47 -1.99 -1.76 18.49
CA PRO A 47 -1.25 -0.57 18.91
C PRO A 47 -0.65 0.22 17.75
N PHE A 48 -0.21 -0.47 16.68
CA PHE A 48 0.30 0.17 15.48
C PHE A 48 -0.76 1.03 14.80
N VAL A 49 -1.98 0.53 14.61
CA VAL A 49 -3.08 1.32 14.02
C VAL A 49 -3.38 2.56 14.87
N GLN A 50 -3.42 2.42 16.19
CA GLN A 50 -3.61 3.55 17.11
C GLN A 50 -2.48 4.56 17.01
N TYR A 51 -1.23 4.07 16.91
CA TYR A 51 -0.05 4.90 16.77
C TYR A 51 -0.04 5.69 15.47
N VAL A 52 -0.26 5.04 14.32
CA VAL A 52 -0.33 5.70 13.00
C VAL A 52 -1.44 6.74 12.98
N THR A 53 -2.63 6.41 13.51
CA THR A 53 -3.77 7.34 13.59
C THR A 53 -3.42 8.57 14.43
N SER A 54 -2.83 8.37 15.61
CA SER A 54 -2.45 9.44 16.51
C SER A 54 -1.30 10.29 15.95
N TYR A 55 -0.35 9.64 15.27
CA TYR A 55 0.77 10.32 14.62
C TYR A 55 0.25 11.21 13.48
N SER A 56 -0.61 10.66 12.61
CA SER A 56 -1.20 11.38 11.48
C SER A 56 -2.06 12.55 11.95
N PHE A 57 -2.81 12.39 13.05
CA PHE A 57 -3.59 13.48 13.63
C PHE A 57 -2.71 14.63 14.16
N ARG A 58 -1.54 14.30 14.74
CA ARG A 58 -0.65 15.28 15.37
C ARG A 58 0.27 16.00 14.39
N HIS A 59 0.70 15.32 13.33
CA HIS A 59 1.69 15.83 12.37
C HIS A 59 1.05 16.23 11.04
N GLY A 60 -0.12 15.68 10.70
CA GLY A 60 -0.91 16.11 9.55
C GLY A 60 -1.81 17.31 9.86
N SER A 61 -2.75 17.59 8.96
CA SER A 61 -3.68 18.72 9.08
C SER A 61 -4.82 18.48 10.08
N GLY A 62 -4.85 17.30 10.71
CA GLY A 62 -5.93 16.86 11.59
C GLY A 62 -6.11 17.71 12.84
N LYS A 63 -5.03 18.26 13.39
CA LYS A 63 -5.09 19.16 14.56
C LYS A 63 -5.74 20.50 14.24
N GLU A 64 -5.54 21.02 13.04
CA GLU A 64 -6.12 22.30 12.59
C GLU A 64 -7.59 22.16 12.20
N LYS A 65 -7.95 21.01 11.62
CA LYS A 65 -9.31 20.71 11.15
C LYS A 65 -10.18 19.98 12.17
N GLU A 66 -9.62 19.66 13.34
CA GLU A 66 -10.19 18.78 14.39
C GLU A 66 -10.73 17.44 13.84
N ALA A 67 -10.23 17.00 12.69
CA ALA A 67 -10.74 15.85 11.97
C ALA A 67 -9.60 15.15 11.24
N LEU A 68 -9.51 13.82 11.40
CA LEU A 68 -8.54 13.02 10.65
C LEU A 68 -9.11 12.66 9.28
N THR A 69 -8.39 13.01 8.22
CA THR A 69 -8.76 12.68 6.85
C THR A 69 -7.89 11.57 6.28
N SER A 70 -8.39 10.92 5.23
CA SER A 70 -7.64 9.87 4.52
C SER A 70 -6.33 10.37 3.92
N SER A 71 -6.23 11.64 3.53
CA SER A 71 -4.98 12.21 3.02
C SER A 71 -3.95 12.33 4.13
N ASP A 72 -4.34 12.71 5.36
CA ASP A 72 -3.39 12.82 6.47
C ASP A 72 -2.69 11.47 6.76
N LEU A 73 -3.40 10.35 6.58
CA LEU A 73 -2.86 8.99 6.72
C LEU A 73 -1.89 8.64 5.57
N SER A 74 -2.27 8.94 4.32
CA SER A 74 -1.41 8.69 3.16
C SER A 74 -0.13 9.53 3.21
N ASP A 75 -0.24 10.80 3.56
CA ASP A 75 0.90 11.73 3.63
C ASP A 75 1.87 11.29 4.74
N THR A 76 1.33 10.92 5.91
CA THR A 76 2.12 10.38 7.02
C THR A 76 2.91 9.13 6.64
N ALA A 77 2.32 8.26 5.82
CA ALA A 77 2.97 7.02 5.40
C ALA A 77 4.14 7.24 4.44
N GLU A 78 4.11 8.32 3.66
CA GLU A 78 5.18 8.68 2.73
C GLU A 78 6.29 9.49 3.39
N GLU A 79 5.93 10.38 4.31
CA GLU A 79 6.88 11.27 4.97
C GLU A 79 7.71 10.55 6.06
N SER A 80 7.16 9.48 6.65
CA SER A 80 7.82 8.75 7.71
C SER A 80 8.46 7.45 7.22
N GLU A 81 9.78 7.32 7.37
CA GLU A 81 10.53 6.08 7.09
C GLU A 81 9.92 4.87 7.82
N ALA A 82 9.42 5.07 9.06
CA ALA A 82 8.81 4.01 9.86
C ALA A 82 7.50 3.46 9.26
N PHE A 83 6.88 4.16 8.31
CA PHE A 83 5.58 3.82 7.73
C PHE A 83 5.66 3.53 6.22
N GLN A 84 6.84 3.54 5.61
CA GLN A 84 6.99 3.25 4.18
C GLN A 84 6.40 1.90 3.77
N PHE A 85 6.44 0.90 4.65
CA PHE A 85 5.88 -0.43 4.37
C PHE A 85 4.35 -0.44 4.14
N ILE A 86 3.63 0.63 4.53
CA ILE A 86 2.20 0.79 4.27
C ILE A 86 1.90 1.85 3.21
N ALA A 87 2.90 2.57 2.69
CA ALA A 87 2.69 3.62 1.69
C ALA A 87 2.06 3.07 0.41
N ASP A 88 2.52 1.90 -0.05
CA ASP A 88 2.00 1.23 -1.25
C ASP A 88 0.58 0.64 -1.05
N ILE A 89 0.17 0.47 0.21
CA ILE A 89 -1.13 -0.12 0.58
C ILE A 89 -2.18 0.97 0.78
N LEU A 90 -1.76 2.19 1.14
CA LEU A 90 -2.67 3.30 1.43
C LEU A 90 -3.04 4.07 0.15
N PRO A 91 -4.31 4.03 -0.28
CA PRO A 91 -4.72 4.70 -1.51
C PRO A 91 -4.70 6.22 -1.33
N LYS A 92 -3.95 6.92 -2.18
CA LYS A 92 -4.08 8.37 -2.33
C LYS A 92 -5.40 8.69 -3.02
N LYS A 93 -6.22 9.53 -2.38
CA LYS A 93 -7.43 10.06 -3.02
C LYS A 93 -7.02 10.90 -4.24
N ILE A 94 -7.22 10.36 -5.43
CA ILE A 94 -7.12 11.09 -6.69
C ILE A 94 -8.52 11.34 -7.26
N LEU A 95 -8.74 12.54 -7.78
CA LEU A 95 -9.97 12.86 -8.50
C LEU A 95 -9.99 12.08 -9.83
N ALA A 96 -11.12 11.47 -10.18
CA ALA A 96 -11.23 10.66 -11.41
C ALA A 96 -10.81 11.42 -12.67
N SER A 97 -11.14 12.71 -12.77
CA SER A 97 -10.71 13.57 -13.87
C SER A 97 -9.19 13.76 -13.92
N LYS A 98 -8.53 13.83 -12.76
CA LYS A 98 -7.07 13.95 -12.66
C LYS A 98 -6.39 12.64 -13.05
N TYR A 99 -6.94 11.50 -12.64
CA TYR A 99 -6.43 10.19 -13.04
C TYR A 99 -6.61 9.93 -14.55
N LEU A 100 -7.79 10.25 -15.09
CA LEU A 100 -8.05 10.19 -16.54
C LEU A 100 -7.09 11.08 -17.34
N LYS A 101 -6.72 12.25 -16.81
CA LYS A 101 -5.74 13.12 -17.43
C LYS A 101 -4.33 12.49 -17.41
N MET A 102 -3.88 11.99 -16.27
CA MET A 102 -2.59 11.28 -16.17
C MET A 102 -2.50 10.06 -17.11
N LEU A 103 -3.59 9.31 -17.29
CA LEU A 103 -3.61 8.17 -18.23
C LEU A 103 -3.52 8.60 -19.70
N LYS A 104 -3.98 9.80 -20.05
CA LYS A 104 -3.84 10.35 -21.39
C LYS A 104 -2.41 10.84 -21.63
N GLU A 105 -1.88 11.61 -20.69
CA GLU A 105 -0.50 12.14 -20.75
C GLU A 105 0.52 11.00 -20.86
N LYS A 106 0.37 9.93 -20.06
CA LYS A 106 1.25 8.75 -20.15
C LYS A 106 1.19 8.05 -21.52
N ARG A 107 0.02 8.03 -22.17
CA ARG A 107 -0.13 7.43 -23.50
C ARG A 107 0.51 8.31 -24.58
N GLU A 108 0.38 9.62 -24.44
CA GLU A 108 1.00 10.60 -25.33
C GLU A 108 2.54 10.55 -25.22
N GLU A 109 3.09 10.41 -24.00
CA GLU A 109 4.53 10.19 -23.77
C GLU A 109 5.04 8.88 -24.40
N GLU A 110 4.29 7.78 -24.28
CA GLU A 110 4.63 6.49 -24.92
C GLU A 110 4.58 6.59 -26.47
N GLU A 111 3.67 7.39 -27.03
CA GLU A 111 3.55 7.62 -28.48
C GLU A 111 4.64 8.57 -29.03
N GLU A 112 5.17 9.49 -28.21
CA GLU A 112 6.28 10.37 -28.57
C GLU A 112 7.63 9.62 -28.55
N GLU A 113 7.86 8.72 -27.59
CA GLU A 113 9.08 7.89 -27.54
C GLU A 113 9.20 6.87 -28.69
N GLU A 114 8.07 6.40 -29.25
CA GLU A 114 8.09 5.51 -30.43
C GLU A 114 8.39 6.25 -31.75
N ASN A 115 8.10 7.55 -31.84
CA ASN A 115 8.33 8.34 -33.06
C ASN A 115 9.78 8.83 -33.20
N ASP A 116 10.55 8.95 -32.11
CA ASP A 116 11.92 9.46 -32.13
C ASP A 116 12.97 8.40 -32.56
N ASN A 117 12.55 7.15 -32.80
CA ASN A 117 13.44 6.05 -33.23
C ASN A 117 13.49 5.83 -34.76
N ASN A 118 12.93 6.74 -35.57
CA ASN A 118 12.72 6.51 -37.01
C ASN A 118 13.46 7.46 -37.96
N ASP A 119 14.43 8.25 -37.49
CA ASP A 119 15.15 9.19 -38.35
C ASP A 119 16.68 9.04 -38.21
N GLU A 120 17.25 8.01 -38.87
CA GLU A 120 18.65 8.03 -39.35
C GLU A 120 18.92 6.84 -40.31
N SER A 121 18.51 6.96 -41.59
CA SER A 121 19.19 6.25 -42.69
C SER A 121 18.97 6.91 -44.06
N GLU A 122 19.66 8.01 -44.34
CA GLU A 122 20.06 8.35 -45.71
C GLU A 122 21.59 8.49 -45.73
N VAL A 123 22.27 7.42 -46.12
CA VAL A 123 23.69 7.45 -46.45
C VAL A 123 23.79 7.83 -47.93
N ASP A 124 24.12 9.08 -48.20
CA ASP A 124 24.47 9.56 -49.54
C ASP A 124 25.78 8.88 -50.00
N GLU A 125 25.67 7.96 -50.97
CA GLU A 125 26.81 7.47 -51.75
C GLU A 125 27.33 8.58 -52.66
N ALA A 126 28.39 9.27 -52.24
CA ALA A 126 29.16 10.15 -53.11
C ALA A 126 30.19 9.33 -53.92
N GLU A 127 30.04 9.36 -55.24
CA GLU A 127 31.02 8.86 -56.21
C GLU A 127 32.39 9.53 -56.04
N PHE A 128 33.46 8.73 -55.94
CA PHE A 128 34.78 9.03 -56.51
C PHE A 128 35.62 7.76 -56.69
#